data_AF-A0AAD5AJY8-F1
#
_entry.id   AF-A0AAD5AJY8-F1
#
_cell.length_a   1.000
_cell.length_b   1.000
_cell.length_c   1.000
_cell.angle_alpha   90.00
_cell.angle_beta   90.00
_cell.angle_gamma   90.00
#
_symmetry.space_group_name_H-M   'P 1'
#
loop_
_entity.id
_entity.type
_entity.pdbx_description
1 polymer ?
#
loop_
_entity_poly.entity_id
_entity_poly.type
_entity_poly.pdbx_seq_one_letter_code
_entity_poly.pdbx_strand_id
1 'polypeptide(L)' 'MRNLTTLLFLLSLCFLHLVSSGPVSFEYKNRCCSKTSNTKIPLKNIVTYRRTSSSCPMKAIV' A
#
# COMPACT_ATOMS: atom_id res chain seq x y z
N MET A 1 -32.63 17.76 22.39
CA MET A 1 -32.53 17.48 20.94
C MET A 1 -31.16 17.88 20.36
N ARG A 2 -30.64 19.09 20.63
CA ARG A 2 -29.36 19.60 20.05
C ARG A 2 -28.10 18.78 20.41
N ASN A 3 -28.04 18.23 21.62
CA ASN A 3 -26.89 17.43 22.07
C ASN A 3 -26.90 15.99 21.51
N LEU A 4 -28.08 15.48 21.13
CA LEU A 4 -28.22 14.13 20.58
C LEU A 4 -27.74 14.08 19.13
N THR A 5 -28.07 15.09 18.34
CA THR A 5 -27.64 15.21 16.94
C THR A 5 -26.12 15.39 16.84
N THR A 6 -25.51 16.16 17.74
CA THR A 6 -24.05 16.30 17.80
C THR A 6 -23.36 15.00 18.19
N LEU A 7 -23.95 14.22 19.10
CA LEU A 7 -23.38 12.94 19.54
C LEU A 7 -23.46 11.89 18.42
N LEU A 8 -24.60 11.83 17.72
CA LEU A 8 -24.78 10.97 16.55
C LEU A 8 -23.81 11.31 15.42
N PHE A 9 -23.57 12.61 15.18
CA PHE A 9 -22.60 13.06 14.18
C PHE A 9 -21.16 12.66 14.54
N LEU A 10 -20.77 12.83 15.81
CA LEU A 10 -19.45 12.40 16.29
C LEU A 10 -19.24 10.89 16.19
N LEU A 11 -20.24 10.09 16.57
CA LEU A 11 -20.21 8.64 16.42
C LEU A 11 -20.05 8.24 14.95
N SER A 12 -20.83 8.87 14.05
CA SER A 12 -20.74 8.62 12.61
C SER A 12 -19.34 8.89 12.06
N LEU A 13 -18.71 10.01 12.45
CA LEU A 13 -17.34 10.32 12.05
C LEU A 13 -16.34 9.27 12.59
N CYS A 14 -16.45 8.85 13.86
CA CYS A 14 -15.56 7.84 14.43
C CYS A 14 -15.63 6.50 13.67
N PHE A 15 -16.83 6.06 13.28
CA PHE A 15 -16.98 4.87 12.44
C PHE A 15 -16.35 5.05 11.06
N LEU A 16 -16.50 6.23 10.47
CA LEU A 16 -15.90 6.55 9.16
C LEU A 16 -14.37 6.54 9.20
N HIS A 17 -13.78 7.10 10.26
CA HIS A 17 -12.34 7.09 10.48
C HIS A 17 -11.81 5.67 10.72
N LEU A 18 -12.53 4.83 11.45
CA LEU A 18 -12.14 3.44 11.70
C LEU A 18 -12.09 2.61 10.41
N VAL A 19 -13.04 2.85 9.48
CA VAL A 19 -13.08 2.18 8.16
C VAL A 19 -12.03 2.75 7.20
N SER A 20 -11.77 4.06 7.26
CA SER A 20 -10.75 4.71 6.42
C SER A 20 -9.32 4.45 6.88
N SER A 21 -9.10 4.02 8.12
CA SER A 21 -7.78 3.67 8.68
C SER A 21 -7.37 2.24 8.36
N GLY A 22 -7.86 1.68 7.25
CA GLY A 22 -7.31 0.44 6.69
C GLY A 22 -5.81 0.61 6.46
N PRO A 23 -4.99 -0.42 6.69
CA PRO A 23 -3.54 -0.29 6.55
C PRO A 23 -3.25 0.25 5.14
N VAL A 24 -2.48 1.33 5.07
CA VAL A 24 -1.80 1.80 3.86
C VAL A 24 -0.87 0.68 3.39
N SER A 25 -1.42 -0.35 2.75
CA SER A 25 -0.67 -1.55 2.32
C SER A 25 -0.76 -1.79 0.81
N PHE A 26 -1.18 -0.78 0.05
CA PHE A 26 -1.16 -0.83 -1.42
C PHE A 26 0.06 -0.19 -2.04
N GLU A 27 0.87 0.56 -1.29
CA GLU A 27 2.05 1.22 -1.85
C GLU A 27 3.07 0.20 -2.39
N TYR A 28 3.14 -0.99 -1.77
CA TYR A 28 4.04 -2.04 -2.22
C TYR A 28 3.56 -2.77 -3.48
N LYS A 29 2.25 -2.88 -3.74
CA LYS A 29 1.73 -3.65 -4.89
C LYS A 29 1.81 -2.89 -6.21
N ASN A 30 1.78 -1.56 -6.16
CA ASN A 30 1.82 -0.72 -7.37
C ASN A 30 3.20 -0.11 -7.67
N ARG A 31 4.27 -0.54 -6.98
CA ARG A 31 5.63 -0.11 -7.33
C ARG A 31 6.09 -0.81 -8.61
N CYS A 32 6.07 -0.07 -9.71
CA CYS A 32 6.68 -0.48 -10.97
C CYS A 32 8.13 -0.01 -11.04
N CYS A 33 8.97 -0.78 -11.74
CA CYS A 33 10.33 -0.38 -12.03
C CYS A 33 10.35 0.46 -13.31
N SER A 34 11.01 1.62 -13.28
CA SER A 34 11.22 2.43 -14.50
C SER A 34 12.37 1.88 -15.35
N LYS A 35 13.36 1.22 -14.74
CA LYS A 35 14.56 0.66 -15.40
C LYS A 35 15.07 -0.57 -14.62
N THR A 36 15.85 -1.41 -15.30
CA THR A 36 16.60 -2.53 -14.69
C THR A 36 18.08 -2.17 -14.52
N SER A 37 18.75 -2.84 -13.59
CA SER A 37 20.21 -2.77 -13.45
C SER A 37 20.85 -3.98 -14.12
N ASN A 38 21.95 -3.76 -14.84
CA ASN A 38 22.80 -4.84 -15.37
C ASN A 38 23.82 -5.35 -14.34
N THR A 39 23.78 -4.84 -13.12
CA THR A 39 24.71 -5.26 -12.06
C THR A 39 24.30 -6.62 -11.52
N LYS A 40 25.24 -7.56 -11.47
CA LYS A 40 25.00 -8.89 -10.92
C LYS A 40 25.01 -8.82 -9.39
N ILE A 41 23.89 -9.15 -8.76
CA ILE A 41 23.77 -9.23 -7.31
C ILE A 41 24.23 -10.62 -6.85
N PRO A 42 25.21 -10.74 -5.94
CA PRO A 42 25.59 -12.02 -5.38
C PRO A 42 24.42 -12.69 -4.67
N LEU A 43 24.15 -13.97 -4.95
CA LEU A 43 23.00 -14.69 -4.40
C LEU A 43 22.99 -14.67 -2.86
N LYS A 44 24.16 -14.76 -2.22
CA LYS A 44 24.32 -14.69 -0.76
C LYS A 44 23.83 -13.39 -0.12
N ASN A 45 23.68 -12.32 -0.91
CA ASN A 45 23.19 -11.02 -0.44
C ASN A 45 21.67 -10.86 -0.65
N ILE A 46 20.99 -11.80 -1.33
CA ILE A 46 19.56 -11.74 -1.61
C ILE A 46 18.81 -12.45 -0.49
N VAL A 47 18.06 -11.70 0.30
CA VAL A 47 17.24 -12.25 1.41
C VAL A 47 15.82 -12.57 0.94
N THR A 48 15.23 -11.69 0.13
CA THR A 48 13.89 -11.83 -0.44
C THR A 48 13.87 -11.29 -1.86
N TYR A 49 12.88 -11.73 -2.63
CA TYR A 49 12.59 -11.15 -3.93
C TYR A 49 11.09 -11.19 -4.20
N ARG A 50 10.62 -10.30 -5.06
CA ARG A 50 9.23 -10.25 -5.50
C ARG A 50 9.11 -9.86 -6.97
N ARG A 51 8.02 -10.29 -7.61
CA ARG A 51 7.65 -9.82 -8.94
C ARG A 51 6.86 -8.53 -8.85
N THR A 52 7.11 -7.61 -9.76
CA THR A 52 6.26 -6.43 -9.98
C THR A 52 4.87 -6.85 -10.50
N SER A 53 3.87 -5.99 -10.29
CA SER A 53 2.49 -6.24 -10.73
C SER A 53 2.34 -6.55 -12.23
N SER A 54 1.29 -7.31 -12.57
CA SER A 54 0.86 -7.52 -13.96
C SER A 54 0.41 -6.23 -14.65
N SER A 55 0.07 -5.19 -13.90
CA SER A 55 -0.26 -3.87 -14.45
C SER A 55 0.96 -3.02 -14.82
N CYS A 56 2.18 -3.38 -14.40
CA CYS A 56 3.37 -2.60 -14.73
C CYS A 56 3.75 -2.71 -16.21
N PRO A 57 4.16 -1.60 -16.87
CA PRO A 57 4.61 -1.60 -18.26
C PRO A 57 5.79 -2.55 -18.51
N MET A 58 6.65 -2.69 -17.50
CA MET A 58 7.79 -3.61 -17.49
C MET A 58 7.63 -4.61 -16.35
N LYS A 59 7.87 -5.89 -16.64
CA LYS A 59 7.97 -6.95 -15.63
C LYS A 59 9.38 -7.00 -15.08
N ALA A 60 9.52 -6.91 -13.76
CA ALA A 60 10.81 -6.94 -13.08
C ALA A 60 10.75 -7.77 -11.79
N ILE A 61 11.94 -8.09 -11.29
CA ILE A 61 12.17 -8.67 -9.97
C ILE A 61 12.80 -7.59 -9.09
N VAL A 62 12.25 -7.41 -7.90
CA VAL A 62 12.75 -6.49 -6.86
C VAL A 62 13.19 -7.31 -5.66
#